data_AF-A0A358N119-F1
#
_entry.id   AF-A0A358N119-F1
#
_cell.length_a   1.000
_cell.length_b   1.000
_cell.length_c   1.000
_cell.angle_alpha   90.00
_cell.angle_beta   90.00
_cell.angle_gamma   90.00
#
_symmetry.space_group_name_H-M   'P 1'
#
loop_
_entity.id
_entity.type
_entity.pdbx_description
1 polymer ?
#
loop_
_entity_poly.entity_id
_entity_poly.type
_entity_poly.pdbx_seq_one_letter_code
_entity_poly.pdbx_strand_id
1 'polypeptide(L)'
;MVIFVTALIVMAFTQTALRSVISERVAEQQRQTTRQLETAIECTHVSTGTKRPYKIILPLDTGSDERIEVTRDGNTITARWMTGNHQRDSLTRTKP
;
A
#
# COMPACT_ATOMS: atom_id res chain seq x y z
N MET A 1 32.99 33.88 10.70
CA MET A 1 33.06 32.40 10.65
C MET A 1 31.94 31.73 11.47
N VAL A 2 31.67 32.17 12.71
CA VAL A 2 30.64 31.58 13.60
C VAL A 2 29.22 31.55 13.00
N ILE A 3 28.81 32.60 12.28
CA ILE A 3 27.47 32.72 11.67
C ILE A 3 27.24 31.69 10.55
N PHE A 4 28.29 31.32 9.80
CA PHE A 4 28.19 30.31 8.75
C PHE A 4 28.01 28.91 9.33
N VAL A 5 28.69 28.62 10.44
CA VAL A 5 28.59 27.31 11.12
C VAL A 5 27.21 27.12 11.73
N THR A 6 26.65 28.15 12.36
CA THR A 6 25.30 28.07 12.94
C THR A 6 24.22 27.91 11.86
N ALA A 7 24.35 28.58 10.71
CA ALA A 7 23.42 28.41 9.59
C ALA A 7 23.42 26.98 9.02
N LEU A 8 24.59 26.35 8.88
CA LEU A 8 24.71 24.97 8.41
C LEU A 8 24.07 23.95 9.36
N ILE A 9 24.20 24.16 10.68
CA ILE A 9 23.59 23.29 11.69
C ILE A 9 22.06 23.37 11.62
N VAL A 10 21.49 24.57 11.48
CA VAL A 10 20.03 24.78 11.36
C VAL A 10 19.48 24.13 10.07
N MET A 11 20.18 24.28 8.95
CA MET A 11 19.78 23.64 7.68
C MET A 11 19.84 22.11 7.77
N ALA A 12 20.86 21.55 8.43
CA ALA A 12 20.97 20.11 8.63
C ALA A 12 19.82 19.57 9.49
N PHE A 13 19.49 20.27 10.59
CA PHE A 13 18.43 19.86 11.52
C PHE A 13 17.01 19.94 10.90
N THR A 14 16.77 20.96 10.08
CA THR A 14 15.50 21.11 9.36
C THR A 14 15.35 20.05 8.26
N GLN A 15 16.43 19.68 7.56
CA GLN A 15 16.40 18.58 6.59
C GLN A 15 16.13 17.22 7.23
N THR A 16 16.74 16.91 8.38
CA THR A 16 16.46 15.65 9.11
C THR A 16 15.04 15.61 9.64
N ALA A 17 14.52 16.71 10.20
CA ALA A 17 13.14 16.78 10.67
C ALA A 17 12.12 16.56 9.54
N LEU A 18 12.32 17.20 8.37
CA LEU A 18 11.48 16.98 7.18
C LEU A 18 11.53 15.53 6.70
N ARG A 19 12.72 14.93 6.63
CA ARG A 19 12.87 13.51 6.24
C ARG A 19 12.18 12.57 7.22
N SER A 20 12.24 12.86 8.52
CA SER A 20 11.56 12.06 9.56
C SER A 20 10.05 12.09 9.38
N VAL A 21 9.46 13.29 9.21
CA VAL A 21 8.01 13.44 9.02
C VAL A 21 7.55 12.78 7.72
N ILE A 22 8.32 12.91 6.63
CA ILE A 22 8.01 12.23 5.36
C ILE A 22 8.07 10.71 5.54
N SER A 23 9.10 10.19 6.20
CA SER A 23 9.25 8.75 6.46
C SER A 23 8.10 8.20 7.32
N GLU A 24 7.66 8.95 8.33
CA GLU A 24 6.55 8.56 9.19
C GLU A 24 5.22 8.55 8.43
N ARG A 25 4.97 9.57 7.60
CA ARG A 25 3.79 9.64 6.72
C ARG A 25 3.76 8.48 5.71
N VAL A 26 4.90 8.17 5.10
CA VAL A 26 5.03 7.05 4.15
C VAL A 26 4.79 5.71 4.84
N ALA A 27 5.38 5.50 6.03
CA ALA A 27 5.17 4.27 6.79
C ALA A 27 3.69 4.09 7.20
N GLU A 28 3.02 5.17 7.61
CA GLU A 28 1.60 5.12 7.97
C GLU A 28 0.70 4.88 6.75
N GLN A 29 1.00 5.51 5.62
CA GLN A 29 0.31 5.26 4.36
C GLN A 29 0.47 3.79 3.93
N GLN A 30 1.68 3.24 4.04
CA GLN A 30 1.95 1.85 3.69
C GLN A 30 1.23 0.86 4.62
N ARG A 31 1.11 1.18 5.92
CA ARG A 31 0.29 0.41 6.87
C ARG A 31 -1.20 0.44 6.49
N GLN A 32 -1.72 1.60 6.10
CA GLN A 32 -3.11 1.73 5.66
C GLN A 32 -3.38 0.93 4.39
N THR A 33 -2.49 1.02 3.39
CA THR A 33 -2.58 0.23 2.15
C THR A 33 -2.57 -1.27 2.45
N THR A 34 -1.66 -1.72 3.33
CA THR A 34 -1.60 -3.13 3.74
C THR A 34 -2.91 -3.59 4.39
N ARG A 35 -3.48 -2.81 5.32
CA ARG A 35 -4.76 -3.14 5.98
C ARG A 35 -5.93 -3.24 4.98
N GLN A 36 -5.97 -2.37 3.98
CA GLN A 36 -7.00 -2.41 2.94
C GLN A 36 -6.85 -3.66 2.06
N LEU A 37 -5.63 -4.01 1.68
CA LEU A 37 -5.34 -5.24 0.93
C LEU A 37 -5.71 -6.50 1.74
N GLU A 38 -5.39 -6.54 3.04
CA GLU A 38 -5.78 -7.64 3.93
C GLU A 38 -7.29 -7.76 4.06
N THR A 39 -8.00 -6.63 4.25
CA THR A 39 -9.46 -6.60 4.34
C THR A 39 -10.10 -7.08 3.04
N ALA A 40 -9.57 -6.68 1.88
CA ALA A 40 -10.02 -7.15 0.58
C ALA A 40 -9.84 -8.67 0.43
N ILE A 41 -8.71 -9.22 0.87
CA ILE A 41 -8.46 -10.67 0.89
C ILE A 41 -9.47 -11.38 1.81
N GLU A 42 -9.79 -10.81 2.97
CA GLU A 42 -10.72 -11.39 3.95
C GLU A 42 -12.18 -11.37 3.48
N CYS A 43 -12.66 -10.26 2.92
CA CYS A 43 -13.98 -10.18 2.26
C CYS A 43 -14.11 -11.23 1.14
N THR A 44 -13.01 -11.46 0.42
CA THR A 44 -12.92 -12.44 -0.66
C THR A 44 -12.90 -13.89 -0.12
N HIS A 45 -12.44 -14.11 1.11
CA HIS A 45 -12.43 -15.40 1.80
C HIS A 45 -13.82 -15.84 2.27
N VAL A 46 -14.65 -14.90 2.73
CA VAL A 46 -16.03 -15.20 3.20
C VAL A 46 -16.96 -15.62 2.05
N SER A 47 -16.67 -15.21 0.82
CA SER A 47 -17.58 -15.39 -0.32
C SER A 47 -17.42 -16.71 -1.10
N THR A 48 -16.38 -17.52 -0.87
CA THR A 48 -16.05 -18.61 -1.82
C THR A 48 -15.62 -19.94 -1.18
N GLY A 49 -16.55 -20.89 -1.19
CA GLY A 49 -16.27 -22.34 -1.14
C GLY A 49 -15.84 -22.92 -2.50
N THR A 50 -15.43 -22.08 -3.46
CA THR A 50 -15.21 -22.47 -4.86
C THR A 50 -13.72 -22.50 -5.22
N LYS A 51 -13.23 -23.72 -5.49
CA LYS A 51 -11.86 -24.09 -5.92
C LYS A 51 -11.39 -23.53 -7.28
N ARG A 52 -12.12 -22.60 -7.90
CA ARG A 52 -11.77 -22.09 -9.24
C ARG A 52 -10.98 -20.78 -9.12
N PRO A 53 -10.02 -20.54 -10.02
CA PRO A 53 -9.38 -19.24 -10.08
C PRO A 53 -10.44 -18.18 -10.40
N TYR A 54 -10.52 -17.15 -9.56
CA TYR A 54 -11.45 -16.04 -9.77
C TYR A 54 -10.75 -14.72 -9.43
N LYS A 55 -11.19 -13.67 -10.14
CA LYS A 55 -10.68 -12.31 -10.01
C LYS A 55 -11.81 -11.42 -9.52
N ILE A 56 -11.58 -10.71 -8.41
CA ILE A 56 -12.45 -9.66 -7.90
C ILE A 56 -11.77 -8.31 -8.14
N ILE A 57 -12.56 -7.33 -8.55
CA ILE A 57 -12.11 -5.95 -8.71
C ILE A 57 -12.91 -5.11 -7.71
N LEU A 58 -12.21 -4.49 -6.75
CA LEU A 58 -12.80 -3.57 -5.78
C LEU A 58 -12.37 -2.15 -6.13
N PRO A 59 -13.26 -1.26 -6.60
CA PRO A 59 -12.94 0.14 -6.77
C PRO A 59 -12.65 0.78 -5.41
N LEU A 60 -11.60 1.60 -5.32
CA LEU A 60 -11.24 2.32 -4.08
C LEU A 60 -11.94 3.68 -4.00
N ASP A 61 -12.10 4.34 -5.14
CA ASP A 61 -12.81 5.61 -5.29
C ASP A 61 -13.45 5.64 -6.67
N THR A 62 -14.71 6.09 -6.78
CA THR A 62 -15.44 6.15 -8.05
C THR A 62 -14.97 7.29 -8.95
N GLY A 63 -14.25 8.28 -8.40
CA GLY A 63 -13.65 9.39 -9.14
C GLY A 63 -12.19 9.19 -9.56
N SER A 64 -11.53 8.13 -9.10
CA SER A 64 -10.15 7.81 -9.44
C SER A 64 -10.07 6.47 -10.15
N ASP A 65 -9.06 6.27 -11.00
CA ASP A 65 -8.81 4.97 -11.64
C ASP A 65 -8.13 3.97 -10.67
N GLU A 66 -8.27 4.18 -9.36
CA GLU A 66 -7.70 3.31 -8.34
C GLU A 66 -8.64 2.15 -7.99
N ARG A 67 -8.11 0.93 -8.08
CA ARG A 67 -8.84 -0.30 -7.78
C ARG A 67 -7.92 -1.36 -7.20
N ILE A 68 -8.45 -2.21 -6.34
CA ILE A 68 -7.78 -3.40 -5.86
C ILE A 68 -8.24 -4.59 -6.69
N GLU A 69 -7.30 -5.28 -7.34
CA GLU A 69 -7.55 -6.53 -8.04
C GLU A 69 -7.12 -7.70 -7.15
N VAL A 70 -8.07 -8.48 -6.68
CA VAL A 70 -7.81 -9.70 -5.90
C VAL A 70 -7.95 -10.90 -6.83
N THR A 71 -6.87 -11.65 -7.01
CA THR A 71 -6.84 -12.89 -7.79
C THR A 71 -6.55 -14.04 -6.84
N ARG A 72 -7.42 -15.07 -6.84
CA ARG A 72 -7.15 -16.33 -6.17
C ARG A 72 -6.77 -17.38 -7.22
N ASP A 73 -5.68 -18.09 -6.98
CA ASP A 73 -5.25 -19.25 -7.76
C ASP A 73 -4.86 -20.39 -6.81
N GLY A 74 -5.72 -21.40 -6.71
CA GLY A 74 -5.58 -22.49 -5.73
C GLY A 74 -5.51 -21.98 -4.29
N ASN A 75 -4.38 -22.25 -3.62
CA ASN A 75 -4.09 -21.83 -2.24
C ASN A 75 -3.43 -20.44 -2.15
N THR A 76 -3.15 -19.80 -3.27
CA THR A 76 -2.52 -18.48 -3.33
C THR A 76 -3.56 -17.42 -3.61
N ILE A 77 -3.55 -16.35 -2.81
CA ILE A 77 -4.39 -15.17 -2.99
C ILE A 77 -3.47 -13.97 -3.14
N THR A 78 -3.61 -13.25 -4.24
CA THR A 78 -2.84 -12.04 -4.53
C THR A 78 -3.79 -10.87 -4.64
N ALA A 79 -3.61 -9.85 -3.81
CA ALA A 79 -4.27 -8.56 -3.94
C ALA A 79 -3.29 -7.55 -4.54
N ARG A 80 -3.69 -6.84 -5.59
CA ARG A 80 -2.90 -5.82 -6.27
C ARG A 80 -3.61 -4.49 -6.20
N TRP A 81 -2.92 -3.44 -5.74
CA TRP A 81 -3.40 -2.08 -5.92
C TRP A 81 -3.03 -1.61 -7.32
N MET A 82 -4.03 -1.26 -8.10
CA MET A 82 -3.90 -0.72 -9.45
C MET A 82 -4.33 0.74 -9.46
N THR A 83 -3.60 1.57 -10.20
CA THR A 83 -4.00 2.93 -10.59
C THR A 83 -3.97 2.95 -12.12
N GLY A 84 -5.15 2.86 -12.74
CA GLY A 84 -5.30 2.57 -14.16
C GLY A 84 -4.66 1.25 -14.56
N ASN A 85 -3.69 1.29 -15.47
CA ASN A 85 -2.99 0.08 -15.91
C ASN A 85 -1.69 -0.19 -15.12
N HIS A 86 -1.35 0.68 -14.18
CA HIS A 86 -0.13 0.56 -13.38
C HIS A 86 -0.42 -0.13 -12.05
N GLN A 87 0.41 -1.14 -11.72
CA GLN A 87 0.43 -1.71 -10.39
C GLN A 87 1.23 -0.81 -9.46
N ARG A 88 0.58 -0.36 -8.39
CA ARG A 88 1.21 0.45 -7.34
C ARG A 88 1.80 -0.42 -6.24
N ASP A 89 1.06 -1.44 -5.82
CA ASP A 89 1.47 -2.35 -4.76
C ASP A 89 0.84 -3.73 -4.95
N SER A 90 1.38 -4.75 -4.28
CA SER A 90 0.82 -6.09 -4.26
C SER A 90 1.14 -6.85 -2.99
N LEU A 91 0.15 -7.58 -2.49
CA LEU A 91 0.28 -8.50 -1.39
C LEU A 91 -0.14 -9.89 -1.84
N THR A 92 0.75 -10.87 -1.68
CA THR A 92 0.46 -12.28 -1.94
C THR A 92 0.45 -13.05 -0.63
N ARG A 93 -0.59 -13.86 -0.43
CA ARG A 93 -0.75 -14.76 0.70
C ARG A 93 -0.97 -16.18 0.20
N THR A 94 -0.11 -17.09 0.63
CA THR A 94 -0.26 -18.53 0.38
C THR A 94 -0.77 -19.17 1.65
N LYS A 95 -1.92 -19.87 1.57
CA LYS A 95 -2.38 -20.71 2.69
C LYS A 95 -1.69 -22.09 2.60
N PRO A 96 -1.22 -22.67 3.72
CA PRO A 96 -0.80 -24.06 3.77
C PRO A 96 -1.96 -25.03 3.50
#